data_AF-A0A374HV58-F1
#
_entry.id   AF-A0A374HV58-F1
#
_cell.length_a   1.000
_cell.length_b   1.000
_cell.length_c   1.000
_cell.angle_alpha   90.00
_cell.angle_beta   90.00
_cell.angle_gamma   90.00
#
_symmetry.space_group_name_H-M   'P 1'
#
loop_
_entity.id
_entity.type
_entity.pdbx_description
1 polymer ?
#
loop_
_entity_poly.entity_id
_entity_poly.type
_entity_poly.pdbx_seq_one_letter_code
_entity_poly.pdbx_strand_id
1 'polypeptide(L)'
;MRRRRTHICEIMVIMLVIISLFTYPQSIQAKSNNAQIKKLVGKMESYEYKLLSDGKNKVKLTKTEMAKAAALSIDRNEKNQIKVAEFGEDNIYKISNKKLKAAGKNLFGITISSKNLPTTFQKDSLSDAYRKKNGTAVVSIANIETETDYVVHSIKITKKSGNTYRVKKNLYYGYWGSNNGQSNYQIVYQVKPSSKSVYGYKITMMKITAME
;
A
#
# COMPACT_ATOMS: atom_id res chain seq x y z
N MET A 1 26.26 58.55 10.10
CA MET A 1 24.87 58.04 10.22
C MET A 1 24.45 57.00 9.15
N ARG A 2 25.35 56.40 8.35
CA ARG A 2 24.97 55.52 7.21
C ARG A 2 25.04 54.00 7.50
N ARG A 3 25.70 53.58 8.59
CA ARG A 3 25.98 52.17 8.92
C ARG A 3 24.86 51.42 9.67
N ARG A 4 23.98 52.14 10.38
CA ARG A 4 22.87 51.53 11.15
C ARG A 4 21.65 51.17 10.29
N ARG A 5 21.40 51.88 9.18
CA ARG A 5 20.24 51.63 8.30
C ARG A 5 20.37 50.37 7.45
N THR A 6 21.58 50.03 6.99
CA THR A 6 21.84 48.79 6.22
C THR A 6 21.67 47.53 7.08
N HIS A 7 22.14 47.54 8.32
CA HIS A 7 21.99 46.39 9.24
C HIS A 7 20.53 46.06 9.57
N ILE A 8 19.66 47.07 9.74
CA ILE A 8 18.22 46.86 10.01
C ILE A 8 17.54 46.23 8.79
N CYS A 9 17.93 46.65 7.57
CA CYS A 9 17.37 46.14 6.33
C CYS A 9 17.76 44.67 6.09
N GLU A 10 19.03 44.31 6.35
CA GLU A 10 19.49 42.91 6.24
C GLU A 10 18.82 41.99 7.26
N ILE A 11 18.65 42.42 8.52
CA ILE A 11 17.95 41.63 9.55
C ILE A 11 16.48 41.45 9.20
N MET A 12 15.81 42.47 8.66
CA MET A 12 14.43 42.36 8.18
C MET A 12 14.29 41.37 7.01
N VAL A 13 15.22 41.39 6.06
CA VAL A 13 15.21 40.46 4.92
C VAL A 13 15.46 39.03 5.39
N ILE A 14 16.40 38.80 6.31
CA ILE A 14 16.65 37.48 6.88
C ILE A 14 15.43 36.96 7.66
N MET A 15 14.79 37.81 8.46
CA MET A 15 13.54 37.46 9.17
C MET A 15 12.39 37.15 8.20
N LEU A 16 12.25 37.90 7.10
CA LEU A 16 11.25 37.63 6.05
C LEU A 16 11.50 36.28 5.35
N VAL A 17 12.76 35.96 5.06
CA VAL A 17 13.16 34.67 4.47
C VAL A 17 12.91 33.53 5.45
N ILE A 18 13.25 33.67 6.73
CA ILE A 18 12.97 32.67 7.77
C ILE A 18 11.45 32.47 7.93
N ILE A 19 10.65 33.55 8.00
CA ILE A 19 9.19 33.44 8.06
C ILE A 19 8.64 32.73 6.82
N SER A 20 9.17 33.01 5.62
CA SER A 20 8.75 32.32 4.39
C SER A 20 9.13 30.82 4.36
N LEU A 21 10.26 30.44 4.99
CA LEU A 21 10.70 29.06 5.14
C LEU A 21 9.89 28.29 6.21
N PHE A 22 9.47 28.98 7.29
CA PHE A 22 8.63 28.40 8.35
C PHE A 22 7.13 28.42 8.03
N THR A 23 6.69 29.23 7.06
CA THR A 23 5.31 29.29 6.58
C THR A 23 5.10 28.54 5.27
N TYR A 24 5.95 27.56 4.94
CA TYR A 24 5.55 26.54 3.96
C TYR A 24 4.21 25.99 4.43
N PRO A 25 3.10 26.27 3.73
CA PRO A 25 1.79 26.23 4.37
C PRO A 25 1.54 24.78 4.77
N GLN A 26 1.39 24.57 6.08
CA GLN A 26 1.22 23.24 6.67
C GLN A 26 0.08 22.46 6.00
N SER A 27 -0.92 23.17 5.46
CA SER A 27 -2.00 22.64 4.64
C SER A 27 -1.55 22.04 3.30
N ILE A 28 -0.59 22.64 2.59
CA ILE A 28 -0.01 22.11 1.34
C ILE A 28 0.84 20.89 1.64
N GLN A 29 1.66 20.94 2.70
CA GLN A 29 2.45 19.79 3.12
C GLN A 29 1.56 18.62 3.57
N ALA A 30 0.48 18.90 4.30
CA ALA A 30 -0.50 17.88 4.70
C ALA A 30 -1.25 17.28 3.49
N LYS A 31 -1.63 18.08 2.49
CA LYS A 31 -2.24 17.60 1.23
C LYS A 31 -1.28 16.67 0.47
N SER A 32 0.00 17.06 0.35
CA SER A 32 1.03 16.23 -0.29
C SER A 32 1.27 14.90 0.45
N ASN A 33 1.39 14.96 1.78
CA ASN A 33 1.54 13.78 2.63
C ASN A 33 0.36 12.82 2.47
N ASN A 34 -0.87 13.35 2.46
CA ASN A 34 -2.07 12.54 2.28
C ASN A 34 -2.12 11.88 0.90
N ALA A 35 -1.69 12.58 -0.16
CA ALA A 35 -1.64 12.01 -1.50
C ALA A 35 -0.65 10.83 -1.57
N GLN A 36 0.54 10.97 -0.98
CA GLN A 36 1.54 9.90 -0.95
C GLN A 36 1.10 8.70 -0.11
N ILE A 37 0.48 8.94 1.05
CA ILE A 37 -0.09 7.87 1.88
C ILE A 37 -1.22 7.14 1.14
N LYS A 38 -2.08 7.87 0.41
CA LYS A 38 -3.12 7.26 -0.44
C LYS A 38 -2.52 6.37 -1.52
N LYS A 39 -1.47 6.83 -2.22
CA LYS A 39 -0.74 6.01 -3.21
C LYS A 39 -0.16 4.74 -2.59
N LEU A 40 0.46 4.85 -1.41
CA LEU A 40 1.02 3.72 -0.67
C LEU A 40 -0.05 2.67 -0.32
N VAL A 41 -1.18 3.08 0.25
CA VAL A 41 -2.24 2.12 0.63
C VAL A 41 -3.01 1.61 -0.58
N GLY A 42 -3.08 2.37 -1.69
CA GLY A 42 -3.67 1.90 -2.95
C GLY A 42 -2.91 0.71 -3.53
N LYS A 43 -1.58 0.65 -3.35
CA LYS A 43 -0.78 -0.52 -3.76
C LYS A 43 -1.06 -1.80 -2.96
N MET A 44 -1.87 -1.74 -1.91
CA MET A 44 -2.30 -2.92 -1.15
C MET A 44 -3.57 -3.56 -1.70
N GLU A 45 -4.28 -2.93 -2.64
CA GLU A 45 -5.65 -3.34 -3.06
C GLU A 45 -5.76 -4.80 -3.50
N SER A 46 -4.85 -5.30 -4.33
CA SER A 46 -4.90 -6.73 -4.74
C SER A 46 -4.71 -7.69 -3.56
N TYR A 47 -3.92 -7.30 -2.56
CA TYR A 47 -3.73 -8.10 -1.35
C TYR A 47 -4.92 -7.96 -0.38
N GLU A 48 -5.51 -6.77 -0.30
CA GLU A 48 -6.76 -6.56 0.45
C GLU A 48 -7.89 -7.42 -0.12
N TYR A 49 -8.07 -7.41 -1.44
CA TYR A 49 -9.02 -8.25 -2.16
C TYR A 49 -8.78 -9.73 -1.87
N LYS A 50 -7.53 -10.21 -2.00
CA LYS A 50 -7.16 -11.59 -1.62
C LYS A 50 -7.61 -11.95 -0.21
N LEU A 51 -7.32 -11.08 0.77
CA LEU A 51 -7.68 -11.37 2.16
C LEU A 51 -9.20 -11.48 2.33
N LEU A 52 -9.96 -10.60 1.70
CA LEU A 52 -11.42 -10.61 1.78
C LEU A 52 -12.02 -11.84 1.06
N SER A 53 -11.50 -12.21 -0.11
CA SER A 53 -11.90 -13.42 -0.83
C SER A 53 -11.59 -14.70 -0.08
N ASP A 54 -10.50 -14.70 0.68
CA ASP A 54 -10.13 -15.82 1.56
C ASP A 54 -10.90 -15.84 2.89
N GLY A 55 -11.87 -14.93 3.08
CA GLY A 55 -12.64 -14.80 4.33
C GLY A 55 -11.81 -14.32 5.53
N LYS A 56 -10.65 -13.68 5.30
CA LYS A 56 -9.75 -13.21 6.37
C LYS A 56 -10.20 -11.84 6.87
N ASN A 57 -10.66 -11.80 8.11
CA ASN A 57 -11.00 -10.56 8.82
C ASN A 57 -9.89 -10.05 9.76
N LYS A 58 -8.76 -10.77 9.88
CA LYS A 58 -7.62 -10.35 10.71
C LYS A 58 -6.32 -10.83 10.09
N VAL A 59 -5.32 -9.95 10.03
CA VAL A 59 -3.99 -10.29 9.51
C VAL A 59 -2.89 -9.66 10.35
N LYS A 60 -1.87 -10.44 10.68
CA LYS A 60 -0.61 -9.92 11.23
C LYS A 60 0.38 -9.82 10.07
N LEU A 61 0.98 -8.65 9.86
CA LEU A 61 2.00 -8.44 8.83
C LEU A 61 3.31 -9.16 9.20
N THR A 62 3.33 -10.48 9.09
CA THR A 62 4.55 -11.28 9.17
C THR A 62 5.42 -11.05 7.92
N LYS A 63 6.67 -11.52 7.91
CA LYS A 63 7.50 -11.45 6.70
C LYS A 63 6.86 -12.17 5.51
N THR A 64 6.11 -13.24 5.76
CA THR A 64 5.40 -14.00 4.73
C THR A 64 4.24 -13.19 4.16
N GLU A 65 3.39 -12.62 5.01
CA GLU A 65 2.27 -11.78 4.58
C GLU A 65 2.74 -10.51 3.86
N MET A 66 3.79 -9.87 4.37
CA MET A 66 4.44 -8.75 3.67
C MET A 66 5.00 -9.18 2.31
N ALA A 67 5.50 -10.41 2.18
CA ALA A 67 5.99 -10.91 0.91
C ALA A 67 4.88 -11.15 -0.10
N LYS A 68 3.74 -11.71 0.35
CA LYS A 68 2.54 -11.86 -0.49
C LYS A 68 2.02 -10.50 -0.96
N ALA A 69 1.86 -9.56 -0.03
CA ALA A 69 1.42 -8.20 -0.35
C ALA A 69 2.38 -7.50 -1.33
N ALA A 70 3.70 -7.60 -1.11
CA ALA A 70 4.69 -7.03 -2.01
C ALA A 70 4.64 -7.64 -3.41
N ALA A 71 4.49 -8.96 -3.53
CA ALA A 71 4.38 -9.63 -4.82
C ALA A 71 3.10 -9.23 -5.59
N LEU A 72 1.97 -9.13 -4.90
CA LEU A 72 0.69 -8.74 -5.50
C LEU A 72 0.67 -7.26 -5.91
N SER A 73 1.36 -6.38 -5.17
CA SER A 73 1.43 -4.94 -5.44
C SER A 73 2.20 -4.53 -6.70
N ILE A 74 2.96 -5.45 -7.30
CA ILE A 74 3.70 -5.20 -8.54
C ILE A 74 2.70 -5.17 -9.69
N ASP A 75 2.79 -4.18 -10.58
CA ASP A 75 1.81 -4.04 -11.66
C ASP A 75 1.88 -5.23 -12.64
N ARG A 76 0.76 -5.58 -13.29
CA ARG A 76 0.68 -6.79 -14.13
C ARG A 76 1.64 -6.73 -15.32
N ASN A 77 1.73 -5.56 -15.96
CA ASN A 77 2.67 -5.24 -17.05
C ASN A 77 4.14 -5.34 -16.63
N GLU A 78 4.40 -5.26 -15.33
CA GLU A 78 5.74 -5.38 -14.76
C GLU A 78 6.11 -6.82 -14.42
N LYS A 79 5.20 -7.78 -14.60
CA LYS A 79 5.45 -9.20 -14.37
C LYS A 79 5.63 -9.91 -15.70
N ASN A 80 6.38 -11.01 -15.68
CA ASN A 80 6.56 -11.83 -16.87
C ASN A 80 5.49 -12.92 -16.86
N GLN A 81 4.53 -12.87 -17.76
CA GLN A 81 3.54 -13.95 -17.91
C GLN A 81 4.25 -15.23 -18.34
N ILE A 82 3.98 -16.32 -17.64
CA ILE A 82 4.56 -17.64 -17.94
C ILE A 82 3.50 -18.71 -18.23
N LYS A 83 2.24 -18.43 -17.88
CA LYS A 83 1.08 -19.22 -18.30
C LYS A 83 -0.07 -18.26 -18.60
N VAL A 84 -0.66 -18.40 -19.78
CA VAL A 84 -2.00 -17.89 -20.10
C VAL A 84 -2.95 -19.04 -19.79
N ALA A 85 -3.95 -18.79 -18.96
CA ALA A 85 -4.94 -19.79 -18.56
C ALA A 85 -6.15 -19.76 -19.51
N GLU A 86 -6.76 -20.92 -19.73
CA GLU A 86 -8.13 -21.00 -20.21
C GLU A 86 -9.11 -20.55 -19.10
N PHE A 87 -10.38 -20.31 -19.44
CA PHE A 87 -11.37 -19.92 -18.45
C PHE A 87 -11.50 -21.00 -17.36
N GLY A 88 -11.51 -20.59 -16.09
CA GLY A 88 -11.49 -21.53 -14.97
C GLY A 88 -10.10 -21.93 -14.46
N GLU A 89 -9.02 -21.54 -15.16
CA GLU A 89 -7.65 -21.80 -14.73
C GLU A 89 -6.91 -20.55 -14.22
N ASP A 90 -5.73 -20.74 -13.63
CA ASP A 90 -4.90 -19.64 -13.15
C ASP A 90 -3.93 -19.10 -14.21
N ASN A 91 -3.93 -17.78 -14.38
CA ASN A 91 -2.82 -17.08 -15.00
C ASN A 91 -1.63 -17.03 -14.05
N ILE A 92 -0.45 -17.42 -14.54
CA ILE A 92 0.77 -17.44 -13.71
C ILE A 92 1.78 -16.43 -14.23
N TYR A 93 2.25 -15.59 -13.31
CA TYR A 93 3.22 -14.54 -13.56
C TYR A 93 4.49 -14.75 -12.75
N LYS A 94 5.65 -14.73 -13.41
CA LYS A 94 6.96 -14.74 -12.77
C LYS A 94 7.33 -13.35 -12.29
N ILE A 95 7.88 -13.28 -11.07
CA ILE A 95 8.37 -12.05 -10.44
C ILE A 95 9.87 -12.16 -10.21
N SER A 96 10.62 -11.12 -10.63
CA SER A 96 12.04 -11.05 -10.34
C SER A 96 12.30 -10.67 -8.88
N ASN A 97 13.36 -11.23 -8.29
CA ASN A 97 13.77 -10.87 -6.94
C ASN A 97 14.12 -9.38 -6.80
N LYS A 98 14.57 -8.72 -7.86
CA LYS A 98 14.82 -7.27 -7.87
C LYS A 98 13.53 -6.49 -7.61
N LYS A 99 12.45 -6.81 -8.33
CA LYS A 99 11.15 -6.14 -8.16
C LYS A 99 10.53 -6.44 -6.80
N LEU A 100 10.61 -7.68 -6.33
CA LEU A 100 10.10 -8.05 -5.00
C LEU A 100 10.83 -7.31 -3.87
N LYS A 101 12.16 -7.14 -3.98
CA LYS A 101 12.94 -6.33 -3.02
C LYS A 101 12.51 -4.86 -3.04
N ALA A 102 12.27 -4.29 -4.22
CA ALA A 102 11.80 -2.91 -4.35
C ALA A 102 10.41 -2.73 -3.74
N ALA A 103 9.47 -3.62 -4.07
CA ALA A 103 8.11 -3.59 -3.51
C ALA A 103 8.11 -3.70 -1.98
N GLY A 104 8.93 -4.61 -1.40
CA GLY A 104 9.08 -4.72 0.05
C GLY A 104 9.60 -3.44 0.72
N LYS A 105 10.57 -2.76 0.08
CA LYS A 105 11.10 -1.48 0.58
C LYS A 105 10.05 -0.37 0.48
N ASN A 106 9.32 -0.33 -0.63
CA ASN A 106 8.30 0.67 -0.88
C ASN A 106 7.10 0.54 0.06
N LEU A 107 6.62 -0.68 0.30
CA LEU A 107 5.45 -0.89 1.15
C LEU A 107 5.81 -0.88 2.64
N PHE A 108 6.90 -1.54 3.03
CA PHE A 108 7.17 -1.89 4.43
C PHE A 108 8.51 -1.37 4.96
N GLY A 109 9.32 -0.73 4.11
CA GLY A 109 10.65 -0.23 4.49
C GLY A 109 11.66 -1.34 4.79
N ILE A 110 11.41 -2.56 4.33
CA ILE A 110 12.27 -3.74 4.54
C ILE A 110 12.58 -4.44 3.22
N THR A 111 13.69 -5.17 3.18
CA THR A 111 14.02 -6.00 2.01
C THR A 111 13.25 -7.32 2.09
N ILE A 112 12.46 -7.60 1.05
CA ILE A 112 11.73 -8.86 0.87
C ILE A 112 12.31 -9.60 -0.34
N SER A 113 12.40 -10.92 -0.28
CA SER A 113 12.89 -11.75 -1.37
C SER A 113 12.06 -13.02 -1.52
N SER A 114 12.27 -13.78 -2.60
CA SER A 114 11.49 -14.98 -2.86
C SER A 114 11.52 -15.99 -1.70
N LYS A 115 12.60 -16.04 -0.92
CA LYS A 115 12.70 -16.91 0.28
C LYS A 115 11.68 -16.60 1.38
N ASN A 116 11.04 -15.43 1.33
CA ASN A 116 9.99 -15.04 2.26
C ASN A 116 8.60 -15.48 1.79
N LEU A 117 8.46 -15.93 0.54
CA LEU A 117 7.21 -16.49 0.03
C LEU A 117 7.08 -17.97 0.42
N PRO A 118 5.85 -18.46 0.66
CA PRO A 118 5.61 -19.86 0.92
C PRO A 118 5.96 -20.71 -0.30
N THR A 119 6.28 -21.99 -0.09
CA THR A 119 6.50 -22.96 -1.17
C THR A 119 5.22 -23.65 -1.63
N THR A 120 4.13 -23.49 -0.86
CA THR A 120 2.82 -24.08 -1.13
C THR A 120 1.91 -23.01 -1.73
N PHE A 121 1.23 -23.38 -2.82
CA PHE A 121 0.19 -22.57 -3.44
C PHE A 121 -1.15 -22.79 -2.74
N GLN A 122 -1.87 -21.71 -2.46
CA GLN A 122 -3.22 -21.75 -1.90
C GLN A 122 -4.26 -21.90 -3.02
N LYS A 123 -4.69 -23.14 -3.30
CA LYS A 123 -5.51 -23.50 -4.45
C LYS A 123 -6.86 -22.77 -4.53
N ASP A 124 -7.49 -22.52 -3.39
CA ASP A 124 -8.85 -21.94 -3.34
C ASP A 124 -8.84 -20.40 -3.29
N SER A 125 -7.69 -19.77 -3.48
CA SER A 125 -7.56 -18.31 -3.45
C SER A 125 -7.61 -17.75 -4.87
N LEU A 126 -8.41 -16.70 -5.08
CA LEU A 126 -8.51 -15.99 -6.37
C LEU A 126 -7.18 -15.38 -6.83
N SER A 127 -6.28 -15.12 -5.89
CA SER A 127 -4.90 -14.78 -6.20
C SER A 127 -3.97 -15.21 -5.08
N ASP A 128 -2.79 -15.70 -5.41
CA ASP A 128 -1.78 -16.04 -4.39
C ASP A 128 -0.38 -15.74 -4.89
N ALA A 129 0.54 -15.57 -3.95
CA ALA A 129 1.95 -15.37 -4.21
C ALA A 129 2.77 -16.42 -3.47
N TYR A 130 3.56 -17.19 -4.23
CA TYR A 130 4.33 -18.31 -3.71
C TYR A 130 5.65 -18.45 -4.47
N ARG A 131 6.50 -19.37 -4.02
CA ARG A 131 7.78 -19.69 -4.63
C ARG A 131 7.80 -21.16 -5.03
N LYS A 132 8.08 -21.43 -6.31
CA LYS A 132 8.28 -22.79 -6.83
C LYS A 132 9.50 -23.45 -6.18
N LYS A 133 9.59 -24.79 -6.21
CA LYS A 133 10.71 -25.56 -5.64
C LYS A 133 12.09 -25.07 -6.11
N ASN A 134 12.19 -24.64 -7.37
CA ASN A 134 13.42 -24.08 -7.96
C ASN A 134 13.76 -22.63 -7.53
N GLY A 135 13.03 -22.07 -6.56
CA GLY A 135 13.28 -20.74 -6.03
C GLY A 135 12.59 -19.58 -6.76
N THR A 136 11.88 -19.86 -7.86
CA THR A 136 11.17 -18.86 -8.67
C THR A 136 9.95 -18.32 -7.94
N ALA A 137 9.89 -17.01 -7.70
CA ALA A 137 8.71 -16.34 -7.19
C ALA A 137 7.66 -16.16 -8.28
N VAL A 138 6.40 -16.47 -7.97
CA VAL A 138 5.28 -16.34 -8.88
C VAL A 138 4.05 -15.76 -8.18
N VAL A 139 3.19 -15.14 -8.98
CA VAL A 139 1.82 -14.78 -8.61
C VAL A 139 0.86 -15.56 -9.49
N SER A 140 -0.09 -16.24 -8.86
CA SER A 140 -1.26 -16.87 -9.48
C SER A 140 -2.42 -15.89 -9.40
N ILE A 141 -3.21 -15.79 -10.47
CA ILE A 141 -4.47 -15.04 -10.52
C ILE A 141 -5.48 -15.90 -11.25
N ALA A 142 -6.57 -16.25 -10.58
CA ALA A 142 -7.67 -17.01 -11.17
C ALA A 142 -8.23 -16.25 -12.39
N ASN A 143 -8.39 -16.97 -13.50
CA ASN A 143 -9.01 -16.48 -14.73
C ASN A 143 -10.49 -16.85 -14.74
N ILE A 144 -11.23 -16.28 -13.78
CA ILE A 144 -12.67 -16.51 -13.63
C ILE A 144 -13.39 -15.18 -13.49
N GLU A 145 -14.67 -15.19 -13.84
CA GLU A 145 -15.58 -14.13 -13.47
C GLU A 145 -16.08 -14.37 -12.04
N THR A 146 -16.10 -13.29 -11.25
CA THR A 146 -16.67 -13.31 -9.91
C THR A 146 -17.76 -12.26 -9.85
N GLU A 147 -18.95 -12.63 -9.37
CA GLU A 147 -20.06 -11.72 -9.12
C GLU A 147 -19.84 -10.91 -7.83
N THR A 148 -18.61 -10.40 -7.63
CA THR A 148 -18.17 -9.76 -6.41
C THR A 148 -17.55 -8.41 -6.72
N ASP A 149 -18.02 -7.39 -6.02
CA ASP A 149 -17.45 -6.05 -6.08
C ASP A 149 -16.40 -5.84 -5.01
N TYR A 150 -15.44 -4.98 -5.32
CA TYR A 150 -14.53 -4.37 -4.36
C TYR A 150 -14.51 -2.87 -4.63
N VAL A 151 -15.13 -2.08 -3.74
CA VAL A 151 -15.33 -0.63 -3.96
C VAL A 151 -14.83 0.15 -2.76
N VAL A 152 -13.86 1.03 -3.00
CA VAL A 152 -13.32 1.92 -1.95
C VAL A 152 -14.16 3.18 -1.88
N HIS A 153 -14.94 3.35 -0.82
CA HIS A 153 -15.78 4.54 -0.64
C HIS A 153 -15.04 5.72 -0.06
N SER A 154 -14.15 5.48 0.91
CA SER A 154 -13.42 6.58 1.54
C SER A 154 -12.08 6.15 2.12
N ILE A 155 -11.12 7.08 2.07
CA ILE A 155 -9.82 6.96 2.73
C ILE A 155 -9.62 8.19 3.61
N LYS A 156 -9.76 8.02 4.93
CA LYS A 156 -9.51 9.05 5.93
C LYS A 156 -8.13 8.87 6.55
N ILE A 157 -7.29 9.90 6.47
CA ILE A 157 -5.95 9.91 7.06
C ILE A 157 -5.97 10.83 8.27
N THR A 158 -5.47 10.35 9.40
CA THR A 158 -5.37 11.11 10.64
C THR A 158 -3.98 10.97 11.20
N LYS A 159 -3.27 12.09 11.35
CA LYS A 159 -2.00 12.11 12.10
C LYS A 159 -2.30 11.77 13.56
N LYS A 160 -1.53 10.85 14.13
CA LYS A 160 -1.59 10.49 15.55
C LYS A 160 -0.46 11.23 16.28
N SER A 161 0.28 10.56 17.15
CA SER A 161 1.45 11.13 17.81
C SER A 161 2.71 11.03 16.94
N GLY A 162 3.56 12.05 17.05
CA GLY A 162 4.80 12.17 16.26
C GLY A 162 4.54 12.08 14.76
N ASN A 163 5.35 11.29 14.06
CA ASN A 163 5.21 11.06 12.63
C ASN A 163 4.43 9.78 12.29
N THR A 164 3.50 9.36 13.14
CA THR A 164 2.65 8.19 12.86
C THR A 164 1.29 8.63 12.33
N TYR A 165 0.83 7.97 11.27
CA TYR A 165 -0.45 8.22 10.62
C TYR A 165 -1.33 6.99 10.74
N ARG A 166 -2.62 7.21 11.04
CA ARG A 166 -3.65 6.18 10.92
C ARG A 166 -4.44 6.44 9.63
N VAL A 167 -4.56 5.42 8.80
CA VAL A 167 -5.41 5.46 7.60
C VAL A 167 -6.60 4.55 7.85
N LYS A 168 -7.81 5.06 7.69
CA LYS A 168 -9.05 4.28 7.69
C LYS A 168 -9.59 4.26 6.27
N LYS A 169 -9.71 3.06 5.71
CA LYS A 169 -10.26 2.80 4.39
C LYS A 169 -11.59 2.09 4.59
N ASN A 170 -12.70 2.74 4.26
CA ASN A 170 -14.02 2.11 4.27
C ASN A 170 -14.31 1.64 2.85
N LEU A 171 -14.75 0.40 2.72
CA LEU A 171 -14.98 -0.24 1.44
C LEU A 171 -16.18 -1.17 1.50
N TYR A 172 -16.73 -1.44 0.34
CA TYR A 172 -17.65 -2.53 0.09
C TYR A 172 -16.92 -3.71 -0.53
N TYR A 173 -17.20 -4.90 -0.03
CA TYR A 173 -16.83 -6.16 -0.65
C TYR A 173 -17.97 -7.16 -0.53
N GLY A 174 -18.50 -7.65 -1.64
CA GLY A 174 -19.64 -8.56 -1.62
C GLY A 174 -20.30 -8.72 -2.98
N TYR A 175 -21.41 -9.46 -3.00
CA TYR A 175 -22.15 -9.76 -4.23
C TYR A 175 -22.68 -8.49 -4.91
N TRP A 176 -22.77 -8.48 -6.23
CA TRP A 176 -23.30 -7.34 -6.99
C TRP A 176 -24.68 -6.90 -6.49
N GLY A 177 -24.84 -5.59 -6.24
CA GLY A 177 -26.10 -5.01 -5.74
C GLY A 177 -26.45 -5.33 -4.28
N SER A 178 -25.66 -6.12 -3.56
CA SER A 178 -25.91 -6.41 -2.14
C SER A 178 -25.56 -5.22 -1.24
N ASN A 179 -26.15 -5.19 -0.03
CA ASN A 179 -25.95 -4.16 0.98
C ASN A 179 -26.19 -2.71 0.50
N ASN A 180 -26.97 -2.51 -0.57
CA ASN A 180 -27.17 -1.22 -1.23
C ASN A 180 -25.84 -0.50 -1.58
N GLY A 181 -24.76 -1.27 -1.81
CA GLY A 181 -23.42 -0.73 -2.04
C GLY A 181 -22.84 0.04 -0.84
N GLN A 182 -23.35 -0.15 0.38
CA GLN A 182 -22.79 0.49 1.57
C GLN A 182 -21.51 -0.21 2.04
N SER A 183 -20.63 0.53 2.71
CA SER A 183 -19.39 -0.05 3.25
C SER A 183 -19.71 -1.13 4.29
N ASN A 184 -19.20 -2.34 4.08
CA ASN A 184 -19.32 -3.46 5.01
C ASN A 184 -17.95 -3.90 5.58
N TYR A 185 -16.86 -3.24 5.17
CA TYR A 185 -15.54 -3.44 5.76
C TYR A 185 -14.80 -2.12 6.01
N GLN A 186 -14.00 -2.12 7.09
CA GLN A 186 -13.01 -1.09 7.37
C GLN A 186 -11.61 -1.72 7.46
N ILE A 187 -10.68 -1.19 6.66
CA ILE A 187 -9.26 -1.49 6.77
C ILE A 187 -8.54 -0.33 7.44
N VAL A 188 -7.83 -0.64 8.52
CA VAL A 188 -7.03 0.33 9.29
C VAL A 188 -5.55 0.05 9.09
N TYR A 189 -4.83 1.04 8.58
CA TYR A 189 -3.38 1.02 8.49
C TYR A 189 -2.72 1.91 9.53
N GLN A 190 -1.54 1.48 10.00
CA GLN A 190 -0.58 2.37 10.65
C GLN A 190 0.61 2.63 9.72
N VAL A 191 0.84 3.90 9.42
CA VAL A 191 1.84 4.36 8.46
C VAL A 191 2.85 5.28 9.14
N LYS A 192 4.13 5.16 8.79
CA LYS A 192 5.24 5.99 9.31
C LYS A 192 6.14 6.45 8.16
N PRO A 193 6.85 7.60 8.25
CA PRO A 193 7.83 7.99 7.25
C PRO A 193 8.88 6.91 7.00
N SER A 194 9.36 6.87 5.77
CA SER A 194 10.45 6.01 5.38
C SER A 194 11.21 6.60 4.20
N SER A 195 12.52 6.82 4.40
CA SER A 195 13.45 7.19 3.33
C SER A 195 13.72 6.05 2.32
N LYS A 196 13.29 4.82 2.64
CA LYS A 196 13.46 3.65 1.77
C LYS A 196 12.30 3.47 0.79
N SER A 197 11.19 4.16 1.03
CA SER A 197 9.99 4.05 0.21
C SER A 197 9.92 5.20 -0.78
N VAL A 198 9.62 4.88 -2.04
CA VAL A 198 9.33 5.88 -3.07
C VAL A 198 8.11 6.75 -2.74
N TYR A 199 7.25 6.29 -1.83
CA TYR A 199 6.10 7.06 -1.34
C TYR A 199 6.47 7.95 -0.13
N GLY A 200 7.71 7.89 0.37
CA GLY A 200 8.13 8.58 1.59
C GLY A 200 7.55 7.98 2.89
N TYR A 201 6.77 6.91 2.79
CA TYR A 201 6.06 6.28 3.90
C TYR A 201 6.10 4.75 3.81
N LYS A 202 5.92 4.07 4.95
CA LYS A 202 5.81 2.62 5.06
C LYS A 202 4.63 2.20 5.94
N ILE A 203 4.03 1.08 5.62
CA ILE A 203 3.01 0.39 6.41
C ILE A 203 3.71 -0.41 7.50
N THR A 204 3.22 -0.29 8.73
CA THR A 204 3.73 -1.01 9.91
C THR A 204 2.69 -1.91 10.56
N MET A 205 1.41 -1.69 10.26
CA MET A 205 0.29 -2.47 10.76
C MET A 205 -0.86 -2.37 9.76
N MET A 206 -1.63 -3.45 9.68
CA MET A 206 -2.90 -3.54 8.97
C MET A 206 -3.88 -4.30 9.86
N LYS A 207 -5.14 -3.87 9.87
CA LYS A 207 -6.27 -4.57 10.49
C LYS A 207 -7.48 -4.45 9.58
N ILE A 208 -8.19 -5.54 9.35
CA ILE A 208 -9.49 -5.55 8.69
C ILE A 208 -10.55 -5.72 9.78
N THR A 209 -11.72 -5.13 9.60
CA THR A 209 -12.88 -5.29 10.48
C THR A 209 -14.11 -5.32 9.59
N ALA A 210 -14.95 -6.35 9.73
CA ALA A 210 -16.30 -6.33 9.17
C ALA A 210 -17.12 -5.28 9.92
N MET A 211 -17.92 -4.50 9.20
CA MET A 211 -18.82 -3.50 9.78
C MET A 211 -20.20 -4.15 9.90
N GLU A 212 -20.75 -4.11 11.11
CA GLU A 212 -22.14 -4.48 11.40
C GLU A 212 -23.09 -3.35 10.98
#